data_AF-A0A1C3ELQ7-F1
#
_entry.id   AF-A0A1C3ELQ7-F1
#
_cell.length_a   1.000
_cell.length_b   1.000
_cell.length_c   1.000
_cell.angle_alpha   90.00
_cell.angle_beta   90.00
_cell.angle_gamma   90.00
#
_symmetry.space_group_name_H-M   'P 1'
#
loop_
_entity.id
_entity.type
_entity.pdbx_description
1 polymer ?
#
loop_
_entity_poly.entity_id
_entity_poly.type
_entity_poly.pdbx_seq_one_letter_code
_entity_poly.pdbx_strand_id
1 'polypeptide(L)'
;MLNTLQLRKATIVRKPLTKPLLLSVAAMFLFCLPLNEAELAVSGLHHPAFAFTIMVAVVAITSGLLEISRQHTFRYSPLTSWLVGALVMANLPLLYVHGDTSTSWQVLLNSTGCLLFFVALQQFSFSHSQRQLLLWLPLLGAGLLAVPLLAPSAVGKLSDTAVQLENSGWLNTHWFESLSPVLNLIPESIVMPQLAHHASSTVLLTSLPLSAYLMARTHAYKRTLTLLHFTLILIPMITVCALMAMRQPWLVTAALAAVMLVQPFLFRYARKIHQGLWNLSVLWGFWFSGLAGWLPDDALLAPILSQEQNQLFAQILLLIEAYPFQGTGDGMLTQSMLLFGLENGQVLTIPPLFPGWAIAWVATGGVSVLVAMIIVIVATGFRLISAPKGTRLILATIIAPSLIAMLTTSYSAANPALTLLLIIVMFWFDQLTGRYKKVKVAKTRPMVWFSATAMTACFMLVISSVLIAEQAVRPGALSDRALNIFRIHPWWQDYMVQEQERRQFINDVAEDNGKKIEHYLQFKLNHVARFPDAKGYQEIIDLTMMLGREQHALQLQKEAIMLFPAHHFEPKR
;
A
#
# COMPACT_ATOMS: atom_id res chain seq x y z
N MET A 1 -63.91 -20.78 12.44
CA MET A 1 -62.70 -21.64 12.50
C MET A 1 -61.94 -21.61 11.15
N LEU A 2 -61.70 -20.41 10.58
CA LEU A 2 -61.30 -20.26 9.18
C LEU A 2 -60.45 -18.99 8.95
N ASN A 3 -59.47 -18.70 9.83
CA ASN A 3 -58.60 -17.52 9.65
C ASN A 3 -57.17 -17.65 10.20
N THR A 4 -56.65 -18.86 10.43
CA THR A 4 -55.29 -19.08 10.96
C THR A 4 -54.26 -19.53 9.92
N LEU A 5 -54.62 -19.57 8.63
CA LEU A 5 -53.65 -19.79 7.55
C LEU A 5 -53.04 -18.46 7.08
N GLN A 6 -52.42 -17.72 8.01
CA GLN A 6 -51.36 -16.80 7.59
C GLN A 6 -50.19 -17.65 7.12
N LEU A 7 -50.12 -17.84 5.80
CA LEU A 7 -48.93 -18.25 5.07
C LEU A 7 -47.72 -17.53 5.64
N ARG A 8 -47.01 -18.22 6.54
CA ARG A 8 -45.68 -17.85 6.99
C ARG A 8 -44.82 -17.95 5.73
N LYS A 9 -44.73 -16.84 4.99
CA LYS A 9 -43.94 -16.72 3.76
C LYS A 9 -42.54 -17.18 4.14
N ALA A 10 -42.20 -18.42 3.80
CA ALA A 10 -40.92 -18.99 4.10
C ALA A 10 -39.90 -18.08 3.42
N THR A 11 -39.22 -17.25 4.20
CA THR A 11 -38.13 -16.43 3.68
C THR A 11 -37.08 -17.41 3.23
N ILE A 12 -37.06 -17.72 1.94
CA ILE A 12 -36.05 -18.56 1.31
C ILE A 12 -34.71 -17.88 1.62
N VAL A 13 -33.97 -18.45 2.57
CA VAL A 13 -32.64 -17.95 2.93
C VAL A 13 -31.73 -18.27 1.76
N ARG A 14 -31.55 -17.30 0.87
CA ARG A 14 -30.67 -17.44 -0.29
C ARG A 14 -29.24 -17.60 0.21
N LYS A 15 -28.52 -18.60 -0.31
CA LYS A 15 -27.12 -18.86 0.03
C LYS A 15 -26.29 -17.58 -0.18
N PRO A 16 -25.51 -17.12 0.81
CA PRO A 16 -24.83 -15.83 0.73
C PRO A 16 -23.70 -15.87 -0.32
N LEU A 17 -23.42 -14.73 -0.95
CA LEU A 17 -22.34 -14.55 -1.93
C LEU A 17 -20.94 -14.54 -1.28
N THR A 18 -20.68 -15.39 -0.28
CA THR A 18 -19.39 -15.38 0.44
C THR A 18 -18.23 -15.87 -0.41
N LYS A 19 -18.47 -16.77 -1.38
CA LYS A 19 -17.44 -17.31 -2.26
C LYS A 19 -16.75 -16.24 -3.12
N PRO A 20 -17.47 -15.40 -3.91
CA PRO A 20 -16.82 -14.38 -4.74
C PRO A 20 -16.07 -13.34 -3.89
N LEU A 21 -16.60 -12.95 -2.74
CA LEU A 21 -15.91 -12.05 -1.83
C LEU A 21 -14.61 -12.66 -1.26
N LEU A 22 -14.64 -13.92 -0.80
CA LEU A 22 -13.43 -14.57 -0.31
C LEU A 22 -12.41 -14.77 -1.42
N LEU A 23 -12.86 -15.05 -2.65
CA LEU A 23 -12.00 -15.13 -3.82
C LEU A 23 -11.37 -13.77 -4.14
N SER A 24 -12.11 -12.66 -4.07
CA SER A 24 -11.56 -11.33 -4.31
C SER A 24 -10.54 -10.96 -3.24
N VAL A 25 -10.84 -11.17 -1.95
CA VAL A 25 -9.87 -10.92 -0.87
C VAL A 25 -8.64 -11.83 -1.01
N ALA A 26 -8.80 -13.07 -1.48
CA ALA A 26 -7.68 -13.96 -1.76
C ALA A 26 -6.83 -13.45 -2.92
N ALA A 27 -7.45 -13.00 -4.02
CA ALA A 27 -6.75 -12.40 -5.14
C ALA A 27 -5.94 -11.16 -4.74
N MET A 28 -6.50 -10.36 -3.83
CA MET A 28 -5.85 -9.16 -3.28
C MET A 28 -4.53 -9.50 -2.57
N PHE A 29 -4.53 -10.47 -1.67
CA PHE A 29 -3.34 -10.80 -0.88
C PHE A 29 -2.36 -11.75 -1.55
N LEU A 30 -2.84 -12.70 -2.35
CA LEU A 30 -1.99 -13.72 -2.96
C LEU A 30 -1.37 -13.27 -4.28
N PHE A 31 -2.02 -12.36 -5.01
CA PHE A 31 -1.53 -11.89 -6.31
C PHE A 31 -1.20 -10.40 -6.31
N CYS A 32 -2.14 -9.54 -5.87
CA CYS A 32 -1.92 -8.09 -6.00
C CYS A 32 -0.78 -7.61 -5.09
N LEU A 33 -0.73 -8.11 -3.86
CA LEU A 33 0.24 -7.67 -2.87
C LEU A 33 1.69 -7.97 -3.30
N PRO A 34 2.08 -9.20 -3.70
CA PRO A 34 3.42 -9.47 -4.23
C PRO A 34 3.74 -8.67 -5.50
N LEU A 35 2.76 -8.50 -6.41
CA LEU A 35 2.97 -7.78 -7.66
C LEU A 35 3.12 -6.27 -7.49
N ASN A 36 2.50 -5.67 -6.47
CA ASN A 36 2.65 -4.25 -6.15
C ASN A 36 4.05 -3.89 -5.65
N GLU A 37 4.82 -4.89 -5.19
CA GLU A 37 6.20 -4.67 -4.73
C GLU A 37 7.23 -4.75 -5.86
N ALA A 38 6.84 -5.23 -7.05
CA ALA A 38 7.73 -5.24 -8.20
C ALA A 38 7.82 -3.82 -8.77
N GLU A 39 9.00 -3.20 -8.77
CA GLU A 39 9.17 -1.91 -9.46
C GLU A 39 9.05 -2.13 -10.98
N LEU A 40 7.99 -1.58 -11.58
CA LEU A 40 7.89 -1.47 -13.03
C LEU A 40 8.35 -0.08 -13.47
N ALA A 41 8.62 0.09 -14.77
CA ALA A 41 8.96 1.39 -15.37
C ALA A 41 7.88 2.47 -15.19
N VAL A 42 6.71 2.08 -14.66
CA VAL A 42 5.51 2.88 -14.53
C VAL A 42 5.02 2.77 -13.08
N SER A 43 4.81 3.90 -12.41
CA SER A 43 4.47 3.96 -10.98
C SER A 43 3.03 4.46 -10.71
N GLY A 44 2.55 4.27 -9.47
CA GLY A 44 1.25 4.77 -9.02
C GLY A 44 0.04 4.14 -9.73
N LEU A 45 -0.93 4.96 -10.13
CA LEU A 45 -2.16 4.53 -10.82
C LEU A 45 -1.92 3.83 -12.16
N HIS A 46 -0.78 4.12 -12.79
CA HIS A 46 -0.39 3.52 -14.05
C HIS A 46 0.21 2.11 -13.87
N HIS A 47 0.57 1.73 -12.63
CA HIS A 47 1.09 0.42 -12.31
C HIS A 47 -0.01 -0.65 -12.46
N PRO A 48 0.19 -1.72 -13.25
CA PRO A 48 -0.84 -2.70 -13.55
C PRO A 48 -1.35 -3.44 -12.31
N ALA A 49 -0.48 -3.73 -11.34
CA ALA A 49 -0.88 -4.38 -10.10
C ALA A 49 -1.73 -3.46 -9.19
N PHE A 50 -1.50 -2.14 -9.23
CA PHE A 50 -2.30 -1.17 -8.50
C PHE A 50 -3.71 -1.10 -9.08
N ALA A 51 -3.82 -1.01 -10.42
CA ALA A 51 -5.09 -1.05 -11.14
C ALA A 51 -5.87 -2.35 -10.84
N PHE A 52 -5.18 -3.50 -10.84
CA PHE A 52 -5.80 -4.78 -10.49
C PHE A 52 -6.25 -4.83 -9.02
N THR A 53 -5.51 -4.23 -8.08
CA THR A 53 -5.93 -4.11 -6.67
C THR A 53 -7.24 -3.33 -6.56
N ILE A 54 -7.38 -2.21 -7.28
CA ILE A 54 -8.63 -1.43 -7.34
C ILE A 54 -9.77 -2.27 -7.89
N MET A 55 -9.53 -3.01 -8.98
CA MET A 55 -10.54 -3.90 -9.57
C MET A 55 -11.08 -4.91 -8.56
N VAL A 56 -10.16 -5.57 -7.85
CA VAL A 56 -10.49 -6.57 -6.84
C VAL A 56 -11.25 -5.96 -5.66
N ALA A 57 -10.89 -4.75 -5.24
CA ALA A 57 -11.62 -3.99 -4.23
C ALA A 57 -13.04 -3.63 -4.69
N VAL A 58 -13.22 -3.19 -5.95
CA VAL A 58 -14.55 -2.90 -6.52
C VAL A 58 -15.40 -4.16 -6.61
N VAL A 59 -14.84 -5.30 -7.03
CA VAL A 59 -15.55 -6.60 -7.02
C VAL A 59 -16.02 -6.96 -5.61
N ALA A 60 -15.19 -6.73 -4.58
CA ALA A 60 -15.58 -6.96 -3.21
C ALA A 60 -16.73 -6.03 -2.77
N ILE A 61 -16.65 -4.73 -3.08
CA ILE A 61 -17.68 -3.72 -2.76
C ILE A 61 -19.01 -4.07 -3.44
N THR A 62 -18.98 -4.34 -4.75
CA THR A 62 -20.19 -4.68 -5.52
C THR A 62 -20.81 -5.99 -5.05
N SER A 63 -20.00 -6.99 -4.65
CA SER A 63 -20.51 -8.22 -4.05
C SER A 63 -21.27 -7.95 -2.74
N GLY A 64 -20.80 -7.01 -1.91
CA GLY A 64 -21.49 -6.58 -0.70
C GLY A 64 -22.80 -5.85 -0.98
N LEU A 65 -22.81 -4.96 -1.98
CA LEU A 65 -24.04 -4.27 -2.43
C LEU A 65 -25.08 -5.24 -3.00
N LEU A 66 -24.65 -6.24 -3.76
CA LEU A 66 -25.52 -7.32 -4.25
C LEU A 66 -26.06 -8.17 -3.09
N GLU A 67 -25.28 -8.40 -2.04
CA GLU A 67 -25.75 -9.12 -0.86
C GLU A 67 -26.82 -8.32 -0.09
N ILE A 68 -26.65 -6.99 0.05
CA ILE A 68 -27.68 -6.10 0.60
C ILE A 68 -28.95 -6.21 -0.24
N SER A 69 -28.81 -6.16 -1.56
CA SER A 69 -29.93 -6.23 -2.49
C SER A 69 -30.69 -7.55 -2.39
N ARG A 70 -29.97 -8.67 -2.23
CA ARG A 70 -30.54 -10.01 -2.12
C ARG A 70 -31.21 -10.27 -0.77
N GLN A 71 -30.61 -9.80 0.33
CA GLN A 71 -31.13 -10.03 1.68
C GLN A 71 -32.18 -8.99 2.09
N HIS A 72 -32.27 -7.84 1.40
CA HIS A 72 -33.08 -6.69 1.81
C HIS A 72 -32.78 -6.23 3.24
N THR A 73 -31.56 -6.48 3.71
CA THR A 73 -31.11 -6.07 5.05
C THR A 73 -29.73 -5.46 4.96
N PHE A 74 -29.59 -4.30 5.58
CA PHE A 74 -28.31 -3.62 5.78
C PHE A 74 -27.80 -3.91 7.20
N ARG A 75 -26.56 -4.40 7.29
CA ARG A 75 -25.88 -4.64 8.56
C ARG A 75 -24.88 -3.54 8.82
N TYR A 76 -24.92 -2.99 10.03
CA TYR A 76 -23.94 -2.01 10.49
C TYR A 76 -23.58 -2.25 11.94
N SER A 77 -22.44 -1.71 12.34
CA SER A 77 -21.97 -1.73 13.72
C SER A 77 -21.73 -0.30 14.22
N PRO A 78 -21.58 -0.10 15.54
CA PRO A 78 -21.11 1.17 16.09
C PRO A 78 -19.80 1.67 15.45
N LEU A 79 -18.90 0.76 15.06
CA LEU A 79 -17.65 1.16 14.39
C LEU A 79 -17.95 1.81 13.03
N THR A 80 -18.93 1.31 12.29
CA THR A 80 -19.38 1.90 11.02
C THR A 80 -19.81 3.36 11.21
N SER A 81 -20.57 3.68 12.28
CA SER A 81 -20.99 5.07 12.52
C SER A 81 -19.81 5.99 12.86
N TRP A 82 -18.83 5.52 13.63
CA TRP A 82 -17.61 6.30 13.90
C TRP A 82 -16.80 6.53 12.61
N LEU A 83 -16.67 5.52 11.76
CA LEU A 83 -15.97 5.62 10.48
C LEU A 83 -16.69 6.56 9.50
N VAL A 84 -18.02 6.60 9.49
CA VAL A 84 -18.78 7.59 8.71
C VAL A 84 -18.49 9.00 9.21
N GLY A 85 -18.45 9.22 10.54
CA GLY A 85 -18.07 10.51 11.12
C GLY A 85 -16.65 10.93 10.74
N ALA A 86 -15.70 9.99 10.81
CA ALA A 86 -14.33 10.21 10.36
C ALA A 86 -14.26 10.52 8.85
N LEU A 87 -15.05 9.85 8.02
CA LEU A 87 -15.10 10.11 6.57
C LEU A 87 -15.57 11.53 6.27
N VAL A 88 -16.63 12.00 6.95
CA VAL A 88 -17.13 13.37 6.77
C VAL A 88 -16.07 14.40 7.15
N MET A 89 -15.38 14.19 8.27
CA MET A 89 -14.31 15.09 8.70
C MET A 89 -13.10 15.04 7.77
N ALA A 90 -12.70 13.86 7.29
CA ALA A 90 -11.55 13.68 6.40
C ALA A 90 -11.78 14.30 5.01
N ASN A 91 -13.03 14.43 4.57
CA ASN A 91 -13.39 15.02 3.28
C ASN A 91 -13.82 16.50 3.37
N LEU A 92 -13.77 17.09 4.56
CA LEU A 92 -14.00 18.53 4.73
C LEU A 92 -12.99 19.39 3.94
N PRO A 93 -11.70 19.02 3.80
CA PRO A 93 -10.73 19.79 3.01
C PRO A 93 -11.10 19.99 1.53
N LEU A 94 -11.99 19.15 0.98
CA LEU A 94 -12.52 19.34 -0.39
C LEU A 94 -13.24 20.68 -0.58
N LEU A 95 -13.69 21.29 0.52
CA LEU A 95 -14.38 22.59 0.53
C LEU A 95 -13.40 23.75 0.75
N TYR A 96 -12.10 23.49 0.90
CA TYR A 96 -11.10 24.52 1.11
C TYR A 96 -10.72 25.20 -0.21
N VAL A 97 -10.45 26.51 -0.14
CA VAL A 97 -10.21 27.36 -1.32
C VAL A 97 -8.91 27.01 -2.06
N HIS A 98 -7.93 26.44 -1.35
CA HIS A 98 -6.58 26.19 -1.84
C HIS A 98 -6.37 24.76 -2.40
N GLY A 99 -7.40 23.90 -2.36
CA GLY A 99 -7.30 22.52 -2.85
C GLY A 99 -7.37 22.44 -4.37
N ASP A 100 -6.47 21.66 -4.98
CA ASP A 100 -6.65 21.30 -6.39
C ASP A 100 -7.82 20.33 -6.51
N THR A 101 -8.82 20.71 -7.30
CA THR A 101 -10.02 19.89 -7.55
C THR A 101 -9.68 18.51 -8.15
N SER A 102 -8.57 18.42 -8.89
CA SER A 102 -8.17 17.19 -9.57
C SER A 102 -7.70 16.09 -8.59
N THR A 103 -6.91 16.49 -7.58
CA THR A 103 -6.36 15.60 -6.55
C THR A 103 -7.38 15.34 -5.44
N SER A 104 -8.15 16.36 -5.08
CA SER A 104 -9.26 16.31 -4.13
C SER A 104 -10.25 15.17 -4.44
N TRP A 105 -10.63 15.00 -5.71
CA TRP A 105 -11.54 13.92 -6.11
C TRP A 105 -10.96 12.52 -5.85
N GLN A 106 -9.65 12.34 -6.01
CA GLN A 106 -8.99 11.06 -5.74
C GLN A 106 -9.01 10.71 -4.24
N VAL A 107 -8.80 11.70 -3.37
CA VAL A 107 -8.88 11.55 -1.91
C VAL A 107 -10.30 11.14 -1.49
N LEU A 108 -11.33 11.76 -2.08
CA LEU A 108 -12.73 11.41 -1.83
C LEU A 108 -13.04 9.96 -2.25
N LEU A 109 -12.61 9.56 -3.44
CA LEU A 109 -12.83 8.19 -3.94
C LEU A 109 -12.12 7.16 -3.08
N ASN A 110 -10.88 7.42 -2.67
CA ASN A 110 -10.09 6.51 -1.85
C ASN A 110 -10.70 6.34 -0.45
N SER A 111 -11.02 7.45 0.22
CA SER A 111 -11.60 7.42 1.57
C SER A 111 -13.00 6.79 1.57
N THR A 112 -13.85 7.13 0.59
CA THR A 112 -15.18 6.52 0.43
C THR A 112 -15.10 5.05 0.05
N GLY A 113 -14.15 4.68 -0.83
CA GLY A 113 -13.89 3.29 -1.22
C GLY A 113 -13.49 2.42 -0.03
N CYS A 114 -12.65 2.95 0.86
CA CYS A 114 -12.26 2.27 2.10
C CYS A 114 -13.46 2.00 3.01
N LEU A 115 -14.34 3.00 3.21
CA LEU A 115 -15.56 2.83 3.99
C LEU A 115 -16.51 1.81 3.33
N LEU A 116 -16.72 1.92 2.02
CA LEU A 116 -17.60 1.00 1.28
C LEU A 116 -17.09 -0.44 1.35
N PHE A 117 -15.77 -0.65 1.27
CA PHE A 117 -15.16 -1.96 1.42
C PHE A 117 -15.38 -2.53 2.82
N PHE A 118 -15.19 -1.73 3.86
CA PHE A 118 -15.50 -2.13 5.24
C PHE A 118 -16.99 -2.50 5.41
N VAL A 119 -17.90 -1.67 4.89
CA VAL A 119 -19.35 -1.90 4.92
C VAL A 119 -19.71 -3.16 4.15
N ALA A 120 -19.08 -3.43 3.01
CA ALA A 120 -19.29 -4.63 2.20
C ALA A 120 -18.95 -5.90 3.00
N LEU A 121 -17.82 -5.93 3.71
CA LEU A 121 -17.44 -7.05 4.58
C LEU A 121 -18.49 -7.33 5.66
N GLN A 122 -19.12 -6.29 6.23
CA GLN A 122 -20.14 -6.43 7.27
C GLN A 122 -21.45 -7.08 6.81
N GLN A 123 -21.75 -7.07 5.51
CA GLN A 123 -23.00 -7.64 4.99
C GLN A 123 -23.01 -9.16 5.07
N PHE A 124 -21.84 -9.79 5.08
CA PHE A 124 -21.70 -11.24 5.10
C PHE A 124 -21.69 -11.82 6.51
N SER A 125 -22.47 -12.89 6.73
CA SER A 125 -22.34 -13.73 7.93
C SER A 125 -21.32 -14.83 7.67
N PHE A 126 -20.08 -14.59 8.06
CA PHE A 126 -19.02 -15.59 7.94
C PHE A 126 -19.16 -16.69 8.99
N SER A 127 -19.01 -17.94 8.56
CA SER A 127 -18.81 -19.09 9.46
C SER A 127 -17.48 -18.97 10.20
N HIS A 128 -17.30 -19.74 11.28
CA HIS A 128 -16.03 -19.78 12.00
C HIS A 128 -14.84 -20.13 11.08
N SER A 129 -15.02 -21.10 10.18
CA SER A 129 -14.00 -21.48 9.19
C SER A 129 -13.67 -20.37 8.20
N GLN A 130 -14.66 -19.62 7.72
CA GLN A 130 -14.45 -18.50 6.80
C GLN A 130 -13.75 -17.32 7.47
N ARG A 131 -14.03 -17.06 8.75
CA ARG A 131 -13.33 -16.04 9.54
C ARG A 131 -11.86 -16.39 9.71
N GLN A 132 -11.55 -17.67 9.96
CA GLN A 132 -10.17 -18.14 10.01
C GLN A 132 -9.51 -18.02 8.64
N LEU A 133 -10.19 -18.39 7.55
CA LEU A 133 -9.67 -18.24 6.18
C LEU A 133 -9.25 -16.78 5.88
N LEU A 134 -10.06 -15.80 6.30
CA LEU A 134 -9.77 -14.38 6.08
C LEU A 134 -8.47 -13.92 6.78
N LEU A 135 -8.10 -14.54 7.91
CA LEU A 135 -6.80 -14.33 8.56
C LEU A 135 -5.67 -15.11 7.88
N TRP A 136 -5.95 -16.32 7.36
CA TRP A 136 -4.98 -17.10 6.61
C TRP A 136 -4.51 -16.40 5.33
N LEU A 137 -5.33 -15.55 4.71
CA LEU A 137 -4.99 -14.87 3.46
C LEU A 137 -3.78 -13.92 3.60
N PRO A 138 -3.76 -12.94 4.52
CA PRO A 138 -2.56 -12.16 4.81
C PRO A 138 -1.35 -13.01 5.20
N LEU A 139 -1.56 -14.11 5.95
CA LEU A 139 -0.48 -15.01 6.37
C LEU A 139 0.21 -15.68 5.17
N LEU A 140 -0.59 -16.23 4.25
CA LEU A 140 -0.08 -16.89 3.05
C LEU A 140 0.53 -15.87 2.09
N GLY A 141 -0.06 -14.68 1.96
CA GLY A 141 0.51 -13.57 1.20
C GLY A 141 1.90 -13.18 1.71
N ALA A 142 2.08 -13.10 3.04
CA ALA A 142 3.38 -12.85 3.66
C ALA A 142 4.39 -13.97 3.36
N GLY A 143 3.96 -15.23 3.42
CA GLY A 143 4.80 -16.36 3.04
C GLY A 143 5.25 -16.33 1.58
N LEU A 144 4.35 -15.93 0.66
CA LEU A 144 4.68 -15.79 -0.77
C LEU A 144 5.66 -14.63 -1.00
N LEU A 145 5.47 -13.51 -0.30
CA LEU A 145 6.35 -12.34 -0.37
C LEU A 145 7.73 -12.61 0.22
N ALA A 146 7.85 -13.51 1.19
CA ALA A 146 9.14 -13.88 1.77
C ALA A 146 10.06 -14.64 0.79
N VAL A 147 9.49 -15.41 -0.16
CA VAL A 147 10.27 -16.19 -1.13
C VAL A 147 11.19 -15.31 -1.99
N PRO A 148 10.69 -14.28 -2.71
CA PRO A 148 11.55 -13.43 -3.54
C PRO A 148 12.53 -12.58 -2.71
N LEU A 149 12.22 -12.24 -1.45
CA LEU A 149 13.16 -11.53 -0.58
C LEU A 149 14.36 -12.40 -0.16
N LEU A 150 14.12 -13.70 0.05
CA LEU A 150 15.14 -14.64 0.48
C LEU A 150 15.99 -15.17 -0.69
N ALA A 151 15.40 -15.28 -1.89
CA ALA A 151 16.04 -15.88 -3.06
C ALA A 151 17.40 -15.27 -3.45
N PRO A 152 17.55 -13.96 -3.70
CA PRO A 152 18.82 -13.39 -4.17
C PRO A 152 19.92 -13.52 -3.11
N SER A 153 19.56 -13.39 -1.83
CA SER A 153 20.49 -13.49 -0.71
C SER A 153 20.93 -14.94 -0.44
N ALA A 154 20.02 -15.90 -0.62
CA ALA A 154 20.32 -17.32 -0.48
C ALA A 154 21.20 -17.82 -1.63
N VAL A 155 20.95 -17.36 -2.87
CA VAL A 155 21.76 -17.72 -4.05
C VAL A 155 23.18 -17.17 -3.92
N GLY A 156 23.35 -15.88 -3.55
CA GLY A 156 24.66 -15.28 -3.37
C GLY A 156 25.51 -15.95 -2.27
N LYS A 157 24.90 -16.34 -1.15
CA LYS A 157 25.64 -17.07 -0.10
C LYS A 157 25.91 -18.52 -0.45
N LEU A 158 25.03 -19.17 -1.20
CA LEU A 158 25.27 -20.53 -1.69
C LEU A 158 26.42 -20.55 -2.71
N SER A 159 26.55 -19.54 -3.56
CA SER A 159 27.72 -19.40 -4.44
C SER A 159 29.00 -19.14 -3.65
N ASP A 160 28.99 -18.23 -2.67
CA ASP A 160 30.18 -17.91 -1.88
C ASP A 160 30.66 -19.11 -1.05
N THR A 161 29.73 -19.86 -0.45
CA THR A 161 30.04 -21.08 0.31
C THR A 161 30.48 -22.24 -0.58
N ALA A 162 29.89 -22.38 -1.77
CA ALA A 162 30.36 -23.36 -2.76
C ALA A 162 31.81 -23.07 -3.19
N VAL A 163 32.16 -21.80 -3.45
CA VAL A 163 33.53 -21.38 -3.79
C VAL A 163 34.51 -21.61 -2.62
N GLN A 164 34.11 -21.32 -1.38
CA GLN A 164 34.94 -21.60 -0.21
C GLN A 164 35.15 -23.11 0.03
N LEU A 165 34.12 -23.92 -0.19
CA LEU A 165 34.18 -25.37 -0.03
C LEU A 165 35.01 -26.04 -1.13
N GLU A 166 34.96 -25.52 -2.36
CA GLU A 166 35.83 -25.91 -3.48
C GLU A 166 37.30 -25.61 -3.17
N ASN A 167 37.60 -24.39 -2.72
CA ASN A 167 38.95 -23.98 -2.32
C ASN A 167 39.52 -24.79 -1.15
N SER A 168 38.66 -25.40 -0.32
CA SER A 168 39.07 -26.27 0.78
C SER A 168 39.27 -27.74 0.39
N GLY A 169 38.94 -28.13 -0.86
CA GLY A 169 39.09 -29.49 -1.36
C GLY A 169 38.10 -30.52 -0.82
N TRP A 170 37.05 -30.08 -0.09
CA TRP A 170 36.08 -30.99 0.56
C TRP A 170 34.93 -31.43 -0.34
N LEU A 171 34.62 -30.69 -1.42
CA LEU A 171 33.51 -30.99 -2.32
C LEU A 171 33.92 -30.78 -3.79
N ASN A 172 33.54 -31.74 -4.63
CA ASN A 172 33.65 -31.63 -6.09
C ASN A 172 32.40 -30.89 -6.59
N THR A 173 32.52 -29.65 -7.05
CA THR A 173 31.41 -28.69 -7.30
C THR A 173 30.64 -28.92 -8.60
N HIS A 174 30.93 -29.98 -9.36
CA HIS A 174 30.20 -30.32 -10.60
C HIS A 174 28.67 -30.46 -10.46
N TRP A 175 28.16 -30.80 -9.27
CA TRP A 175 26.71 -30.83 -9.02
C TRP A 175 26.09 -29.44 -8.86
N PHE A 176 26.89 -28.44 -8.48
CA PHE A 176 26.47 -27.04 -8.41
C PHE A 176 26.43 -26.43 -9.82
N GLU A 177 27.40 -26.78 -10.67
CA GLU A 177 27.39 -26.45 -12.10
C GLU A 177 26.16 -27.02 -12.82
N SER A 178 25.67 -28.21 -12.44
CA SER A 178 24.45 -28.78 -13.03
C SER A 178 23.14 -28.15 -12.52
N LEU A 179 23.17 -27.44 -11.38
CA LEU A 179 22.08 -26.58 -10.90
C LEU A 179 22.17 -25.16 -11.45
N SER A 180 23.35 -24.72 -11.91
CA SER A 180 23.56 -23.39 -12.49
C SER A 180 22.60 -23.06 -13.64
N PRO A 181 22.21 -23.94 -14.60
CA PRO A 181 21.21 -23.58 -15.60
C PRO A 181 19.79 -23.43 -15.01
N VAL A 182 19.46 -24.10 -13.89
CA VAL A 182 18.17 -23.95 -13.19
C VAL A 182 18.15 -22.70 -12.31
N LEU A 183 19.29 -22.32 -11.74
CA LEU A 183 19.48 -21.09 -10.98
C LEU A 183 19.62 -19.86 -11.89
N ASN A 184 20.24 -20.00 -13.07
CA ASN A 184 20.35 -18.97 -14.10
C ASN A 184 19.08 -18.81 -14.97
N LEU A 185 18.12 -19.75 -14.87
CA LEU A 185 16.74 -19.55 -15.31
C LEU A 185 16.00 -18.51 -14.45
N ILE A 186 16.60 -18.08 -13.33
CA ILE A 186 16.25 -16.85 -12.62
C ILE A 186 17.25 -15.79 -13.11
N PRO A 187 16.95 -15.04 -14.19
CA PRO A 187 17.86 -14.04 -14.72
C PRO A 187 18.42 -13.11 -13.64
N GLU A 188 19.69 -12.70 -13.74
CA GLU A 188 20.21 -11.54 -12.98
C GLU A 188 19.44 -10.24 -13.30
N SER A 189 18.66 -10.20 -14.38
CA SER A 189 17.68 -9.14 -14.64
C SER A 189 16.37 -9.29 -13.83
N ILE A 190 16.22 -10.38 -13.07
CA ILE A 190 15.34 -10.54 -11.89
C ILE A 190 16.19 -10.34 -10.61
N VAL A 191 17.20 -9.47 -10.65
CA VAL A 191 17.38 -8.55 -9.52
C VAL A 191 16.06 -7.79 -9.48
N MET A 192 15.10 -8.34 -8.73
CA MET A 192 13.81 -7.71 -8.51
C MET A 192 14.15 -6.27 -8.12
N PRO A 193 13.63 -5.30 -8.88
CA PRO A 193 13.95 -3.93 -8.64
C PRO A 193 13.48 -3.61 -7.22
N GLN A 194 14.27 -2.80 -6.51
CA GLN A 194 14.32 -2.68 -5.06
C GLN A 194 12.91 -2.78 -4.46
N LEU A 195 12.54 -3.95 -3.91
CA LEU A 195 11.19 -4.11 -3.36
C LEU A 195 10.94 -2.94 -2.41
N ALA A 196 9.82 -2.25 -2.57
CA ALA A 196 9.43 -1.14 -1.70
C ALA A 196 9.35 -1.63 -0.25
N HIS A 197 10.45 -1.54 0.48
CA HIS A 197 10.69 -2.29 1.71
C HIS A 197 9.62 -2.03 2.80
N HIS A 198 8.91 -0.91 2.74
CA HIS A 198 7.98 -0.52 3.79
C HIS A 198 6.65 -1.28 3.77
N ALA A 199 6.16 -1.69 2.59
CA ALA A 199 4.89 -2.39 2.47
C ALA A 199 5.05 -3.89 2.78
N SER A 200 6.06 -4.51 2.17
CA SER A 200 6.56 -5.85 2.51
C SER A 200 6.85 -6.01 4.00
N SER A 201 7.55 -5.07 4.66
CA SER A 201 7.88 -5.16 6.09
C SER A 201 6.63 -5.21 6.97
N THR A 202 5.60 -4.44 6.62
CA THR A 202 4.35 -4.36 7.37
C THR A 202 3.60 -5.69 7.33
N VAL A 203 3.47 -6.27 6.14
CA VAL A 203 2.75 -7.52 5.92
C VAL A 203 3.48 -8.66 6.65
N LEU A 204 4.81 -8.71 6.55
CA LEU A 204 5.63 -9.69 7.28
C LEU A 204 5.50 -9.50 8.79
N LEU A 205 5.57 -8.28 9.31
CA LEU A 205 5.40 -8.00 10.75
C LEU A 205 4.00 -8.36 11.27
N THR A 206 2.92 -8.14 10.48
CA THR A 206 1.57 -8.57 10.87
C THR A 206 1.39 -10.10 10.84
N SER A 207 2.12 -10.79 9.97
CA SER A 207 2.03 -12.23 9.80
C SER A 207 2.57 -13.01 11.03
N LEU A 208 3.58 -12.46 11.72
CA LEU A 208 4.18 -13.05 12.91
C LEU A 208 3.17 -13.24 14.07
N PRO A 209 2.48 -12.20 14.58
CA PRO A 209 1.45 -12.38 15.61
C PRO A 209 0.23 -13.13 15.08
N LEU A 210 -0.08 -13.02 13.79
CA LEU A 210 -1.22 -13.73 13.19
C LEU A 210 -0.99 -15.25 13.13
N SER A 211 0.25 -15.70 12.87
CA SER A 211 0.64 -17.12 12.95
C SER A 211 0.39 -17.69 14.35
N ALA A 212 0.80 -16.96 15.40
CA ALA A 212 0.60 -17.34 16.79
C ALA A 212 -0.88 -17.35 17.17
N TYR A 213 -1.64 -16.36 16.70
CA TYR A 213 -3.08 -16.30 16.91
C TYR A 213 -3.81 -17.51 16.31
N LEU A 214 -3.51 -17.85 15.05
CA LEU A 214 -4.12 -18.99 14.36
C LEU A 214 -3.72 -20.31 15.03
N MET A 215 -2.46 -20.48 15.41
CA MET A 215 -1.96 -21.67 16.10
C MET A 215 -2.68 -21.92 17.43
N ALA A 216 -2.99 -20.87 18.20
CA ALA A 216 -3.74 -21.00 19.45
C ALA A 216 -5.22 -21.34 19.24
N ARG A 217 -5.77 -21.09 18.04
CA ARG A 217 -7.20 -21.27 17.73
C ARG A 217 -7.50 -22.49 16.86
N THR A 218 -6.50 -23.11 16.24
CA THR A 218 -6.66 -24.38 15.55
C THR A 218 -6.73 -25.51 16.56
N HIS A 219 -7.89 -26.18 16.65
CA HIS A 219 -8.04 -27.35 17.51
C HIS A 219 -7.22 -28.52 16.93
N ALA A 220 -6.11 -28.86 17.58
CA ALA A 220 -5.39 -30.09 17.30
C ALA A 220 -6.24 -31.28 17.79
N TYR A 221 -6.99 -31.91 16.88
CA TYR A 221 -7.75 -33.12 17.19
C TYR A 221 -6.76 -34.28 17.25
N LYS A 222 -6.51 -34.80 18.47
CA LYS A 222 -5.53 -35.85 18.78
C LYS A 222 -4.07 -35.45 18.47
N ARG A 223 -3.13 -36.25 18.95
CA ARG A 223 -1.66 -36.05 18.99
C ARG A 223 -0.99 -35.93 17.60
N THR A 224 -1.77 -35.84 16.52
CA THR A 224 -1.32 -35.81 15.13
C THR A 224 -1.14 -34.36 14.68
N LEU A 225 0.11 -33.97 14.41
CA LEU A 225 0.44 -32.72 13.74
C LEU A 225 -0.12 -32.80 12.31
N THR A 226 -1.09 -31.95 11.98
CA THR A 226 -1.59 -31.85 10.60
C THR A 226 -0.70 -30.91 9.79
N LEU A 227 -0.75 -31.03 8.45
CA LEU A 227 -0.01 -30.16 7.53
C LEU A 227 -0.24 -28.66 7.80
N LEU A 228 -1.43 -28.29 8.29
CA LEU A 228 -1.75 -26.92 8.72
C LEU A 228 -0.92 -26.45 9.93
N HIS A 229 -0.59 -27.33 10.86
CA HIS A 229 0.27 -26.97 12.00
C HIS A 229 1.72 -26.81 11.54
N PHE A 230 2.16 -27.63 10.58
CA PHE A 230 3.49 -27.49 10.00
C PHE A 230 3.65 -26.14 9.29
N THR A 231 2.66 -25.72 8.48
CA THR A 231 2.71 -24.41 7.83
C THR A 231 2.71 -23.27 8.86
N LEU A 232 1.87 -23.33 9.91
CA LEU A 232 1.86 -22.33 10.98
C LEU A 232 3.16 -22.24 11.78
N ILE A 233 3.91 -23.34 11.88
CA ILE A 233 5.23 -23.37 12.53
C ILE A 233 6.31 -22.87 11.58
N LEU A 234 6.23 -23.18 10.29
CA LEU A 234 7.25 -22.78 9.32
C LEU A 234 7.20 -21.28 9.00
N ILE A 235 6.01 -20.69 8.98
CA ILE A 235 5.82 -19.28 8.61
C ILE A 235 6.60 -18.30 9.51
N PRO A 236 6.58 -18.39 10.87
CA PRO A 236 7.41 -17.55 11.73
C PRO A 236 8.90 -17.57 11.34
N MET A 237 9.47 -18.75 11.12
CA MET A 237 10.86 -18.91 10.68
C MET A 237 11.11 -18.15 9.38
N ILE A 238 10.29 -18.40 8.35
CA ILE A 238 10.42 -17.75 7.03
C ILE A 238 10.26 -16.22 7.16
N THR A 239 9.28 -15.76 7.92
CA THR A 239 8.98 -14.32 8.08
C THR A 239 10.07 -13.57 8.83
N VAL A 240 10.64 -14.16 9.88
CA VAL A 240 11.79 -13.59 10.59
C VAL A 240 13.00 -13.52 9.66
N CYS A 241 13.31 -14.60 8.93
CA CYS A 241 14.37 -14.59 7.93
C CYS A 241 14.17 -13.49 6.88
N ALA A 242 12.96 -13.37 6.33
CA ALA A 242 12.65 -12.36 5.32
C ALA A 242 12.75 -10.94 5.88
N LEU A 243 12.27 -10.69 7.10
CA LEU A 243 12.41 -9.39 7.77
C LEU A 243 13.88 -8.99 7.96
N MET A 244 14.73 -9.94 8.38
CA MET A 244 16.16 -9.66 8.53
C MET A 244 16.85 -9.45 7.18
N ALA A 245 16.44 -10.18 6.13
CA ALA A 245 17.00 -10.03 4.78
C ALA A 245 16.81 -8.62 4.21
N MET A 246 15.84 -7.84 4.71
CA MET A 246 15.63 -6.43 4.33
C MET A 246 16.68 -5.48 4.92
N ARG A 247 17.54 -5.95 5.84
CA ARG A 247 18.66 -5.21 6.45
C ARG A 247 18.31 -3.88 7.11
N GLN A 248 17.04 -3.66 7.48
CA GLN A 248 16.64 -2.47 8.25
C GLN A 248 16.73 -2.75 9.75
N PRO A 249 17.49 -1.96 10.53
CA PRO A 249 17.79 -2.28 11.93
C PRO A 249 16.54 -2.21 12.84
N TRP A 250 15.63 -1.27 12.59
CA TRP A 250 14.40 -1.13 13.39
C TRP A 250 13.48 -2.36 13.31
N LEU A 251 13.53 -3.15 12.22
CA LEU A 251 12.71 -4.36 12.07
C LEU A 251 13.04 -5.44 13.10
N VAL A 252 14.29 -5.51 13.57
CA VAL A 252 14.72 -6.43 14.61
C VAL A 252 14.00 -6.12 15.92
N THR A 253 13.98 -4.83 16.30
CA THR A 253 13.28 -4.38 17.50
C THR A 253 11.77 -4.61 17.41
N ALA A 254 11.16 -4.31 16.25
CA ALA A 254 9.74 -4.49 16.02
C ALA A 254 9.33 -5.98 16.07
N ALA A 255 10.14 -6.87 15.49
CA ALA A 255 9.92 -8.31 15.55
C ALA A 255 10.04 -8.85 16.98
N LEU A 256 11.08 -8.45 17.73
CA LEU A 256 11.25 -8.85 19.13
C LEU A 256 10.12 -8.34 20.02
N ALA A 257 9.71 -7.08 19.85
CA ALA A 257 8.58 -6.49 20.56
C ALA A 257 7.27 -7.25 20.24
N ALA A 258 7.04 -7.59 18.97
CA ALA A 258 5.89 -8.40 18.57
C ALA A 258 5.92 -9.79 19.23
N VAL A 259 7.07 -10.47 19.24
CA VAL A 259 7.26 -11.78 19.90
C VAL A 259 6.96 -11.67 21.39
N MET A 260 7.51 -10.66 22.08
CA MET A 260 7.27 -10.43 23.51
C MET A 260 5.79 -10.18 23.82
N LEU A 261 5.13 -9.34 23.02
CA LEU A 261 3.70 -9.07 23.15
C LEU A 261 2.85 -10.32 22.86
N VAL A 262 3.26 -11.21 21.97
CA VAL A 262 2.50 -12.44 21.68
C VAL A 262 2.54 -13.46 22.83
N GLN A 263 3.61 -13.48 23.64
CA GLN A 263 3.82 -14.52 24.66
C GLN A 263 2.68 -14.69 25.68
N PRO A 264 2.13 -13.64 26.31
CA PRO A 264 1.05 -13.78 27.30
C PRO A 264 -0.20 -14.46 26.73
N PHE A 265 -0.47 -14.25 25.44
CA PHE A 265 -1.59 -14.88 24.75
C PHE A 265 -1.31 -16.37 24.48
N LEU A 266 -0.12 -16.71 23.96
CA LEU A 266 0.27 -18.09 23.72
C LEU A 266 0.29 -18.91 25.01
N PHE A 267 0.84 -18.35 26.11
CA PHE A 267 0.89 -19.03 27.40
C PHE A 267 -0.50 -19.38 27.94
N ARG A 268 -1.49 -18.53 27.68
CA ARG A 268 -2.86 -18.71 28.17
C ARG A 268 -3.71 -19.65 27.30
N TYR A 269 -3.55 -19.60 25.98
CA TYR A 269 -4.48 -20.25 25.04
C TYR A 269 -3.87 -21.36 24.20
N ALA A 270 -2.55 -21.40 24.01
CA ALA A 270 -1.89 -22.46 23.25
C ALA A 270 -1.44 -23.61 24.17
N ARG A 271 -1.37 -24.82 23.61
CA ARG A 271 -0.79 -25.97 24.32
C ARG A 271 0.73 -25.77 24.44
N LYS A 272 1.34 -26.17 25.56
CA LYS A 272 2.80 -26.02 25.80
C LYS A 272 3.70 -26.48 24.65
N ILE A 273 3.35 -27.58 23.98
CA ILE A 273 4.09 -28.09 22.80
C ILE A 273 4.02 -27.10 21.63
N HIS A 274 2.86 -26.53 21.36
CA HIS A 274 2.67 -25.58 20.25
C HIS A 274 3.39 -24.26 20.54
N GLN A 275 3.32 -23.78 21.78
CA GLN A 275 4.12 -22.63 22.22
C GLN A 275 5.62 -22.88 22.05
N GLY A 276 6.11 -24.05 22.50
CA GLY A 276 7.51 -24.44 22.35
C GLY A 276 7.96 -24.48 20.89
N LEU A 277 7.16 -25.09 20.00
CA LEU A 277 7.45 -25.17 18.57
C LEU A 277 7.45 -23.79 17.90
N TRP A 278 6.52 -22.90 18.27
CA TRP A 278 6.49 -21.54 17.74
C TRP A 278 7.70 -20.72 18.18
N ASN A 279 8.07 -20.79 19.47
CA ASN A 279 9.26 -20.13 19.99
C ASN A 279 10.54 -20.68 19.34
N LEU A 280 10.62 -22.01 19.16
CA LEU A 280 11.74 -22.65 18.47
C LEU A 280 11.84 -22.17 17.03
N SER A 281 10.71 -22.07 16.31
CA SER A 281 10.67 -21.55 14.94
C SER A 281 11.20 -20.10 14.84
N VAL A 282 10.78 -19.22 15.76
CA VAL A 282 11.28 -17.84 15.83
C VAL A 282 12.79 -17.82 16.11
N LEU A 283 13.27 -18.64 17.06
CA LEU A 283 14.69 -18.76 17.37
C LEU A 283 15.50 -19.25 16.18
N TRP A 284 15.00 -20.24 15.45
CA TRP A 284 15.62 -20.74 14.23
C TRP A 284 15.64 -19.68 13.12
N GLY A 285 14.61 -18.85 13.01
CA GLY A 285 14.60 -17.71 12.09
C GLY A 285 15.73 -16.72 12.36
N PHE A 286 15.93 -16.33 13.63
CA PHE A 286 17.05 -15.47 14.01
C PHE A 286 18.41 -16.15 13.81
N TRP A 287 18.52 -17.44 14.15
CA TRP A 287 19.74 -18.22 13.94
C TRP A 287 20.16 -18.27 12.47
N PHE A 288 19.23 -18.62 11.58
CA PHE A 288 19.49 -18.63 10.13
C PHE A 288 19.84 -17.25 9.61
N SER A 289 19.16 -16.20 10.08
CA SER A 289 19.46 -14.82 9.69
C SER A 289 20.86 -14.39 10.11
N GLY A 290 21.33 -14.84 11.30
CA GLY A 290 22.68 -14.59 11.77
C GLY A 290 23.74 -15.30 10.92
N LEU A 291 23.55 -16.60 10.63
CA LEU A 291 24.41 -17.34 9.70
C LEU A 291 24.43 -16.71 8.30
N ALA A 292 23.26 -16.22 7.86
CA ALA A 292 23.11 -15.52 6.60
C ALA A 292 23.63 -14.07 6.64
N GLY A 293 24.20 -13.58 7.74
CA GLY A 293 24.76 -12.22 7.83
C GLY A 293 23.73 -11.14 7.51
N TRP A 294 22.47 -11.42 7.80
CA TRP A 294 21.35 -10.49 7.57
C TRP A 294 21.05 -9.63 8.81
N LEU A 295 21.64 -9.96 9.97
CA LEU A 295 21.53 -9.12 11.14
C LEU A 295 22.43 -7.89 10.99
N PRO A 296 21.88 -6.66 11.06
CA PRO A 296 22.70 -5.45 11.11
C PRO A 296 23.37 -5.29 12.47
N ASP A 297 24.58 -4.72 12.48
CA ASP A 297 25.43 -4.61 13.68
C ASP A 297 24.82 -3.69 14.77
N ASP A 298 24.03 -2.68 14.39
CA ASP A 298 23.31 -1.75 15.29
C ASP A 298 21.78 -2.01 15.31
N ALA A 299 21.38 -3.28 15.41
CA ALA A 299 19.97 -3.67 15.31
C ALA A 299 19.09 -3.28 16.50
N LEU A 300 19.64 -3.20 17.72
CA LEU A 300 18.85 -3.02 18.94
C LEU A 300 18.60 -1.53 19.22
N LEU A 301 17.33 -1.18 19.44
CA LEU A 301 16.84 0.19 19.70
C LEU A 301 17.16 1.22 18.60
N ALA A 302 17.39 0.76 17.37
CA ALA A 302 17.59 1.65 16.24
C ALA A 302 16.37 2.56 16.02
N PRO A 303 16.58 3.84 15.63
CA PRO A 303 15.49 4.74 15.30
C PRO A 303 14.69 4.21 14.11
N ILE A 304 13.36 4.34 14.18
CA ILE A 304 12.44 3.88 13.12
C ILE A 304 12.60 4.73 11.86
N LEU A 305 12.83 6.03 12.04
CA LEU A 305 13.01 7.01 10.96
C LEU A 305 14.50 7.27 10.75
N SER A 306 14.93 7.30 9.49
CA SER A 306 16.27 7.74 9.14
C SER A 306 16.49 9.21 9.50
N GLN A 307 17.75 9.67 9.54
CA GLN A 307 18.07 11.06 9.87
C GLN A 307 17.38 12.05 8.90
N GLU A 308 17.36 11.74 7.61
CA GLU A 308 16.66 12.54 6.59
C GLU A 308 15.14 12.52 6.77
N GLN A 309 14.56 11.35 7.10
CA GLN A 309 13.13 11.24 7.42
C GLN A 309 12.75 12.02 8.67
N ASN A 310 13.64 12.09 9.67
CA ASN A 310 13.41 12.90 10.87
C ASN A 310 13.43 14.40 10.55
N GLN A 311 14.30 14.85 9.65
CA GLN A 311 14.32 16.25 9.20
C GLN A 311 13.05 16.59 8.42
N LEU A 312 12.61 15.71 7.50
CA LEU A 312 11.33 15.85 6.80
C LEU A 312 10.16 15.90 7.77
N PHE A 313 10.14 15.00 8.76
CA PHE A 313 9.10 14.96 9.78
C PHE A 313 9.04 16.26 10.59
N ALA A 314 10.20 16.77 11.01
CA ALA A 314 10.29 18.05 11.72
C ALA A 314 9.79 19.22 10.87
N GLN A 315 10.19 19.28 9.60
CA GLN A 315 9.74 20.33 8.68
C GLN A 315 8.22 20.30 8.48
N ILE A 316 7.62 19.12 8.35
CA ILE A 316 6.16 19.00 8.16
C ILE A 316 5.40 19.34 9.44
N LEU A 317 5.94 19.02 10.62
CA LEU A 317 5.34 19.48 11.87
C LEU A 317 5.28 21.01 11.94
N LEU A 318 6.36 21.69 11.54
CA LEU A 318 6.38 23.15 11.44
C LEU A 318 5.39 23.67 10.38
N LEU A 319 5.23 22.95 9.27
CA LEU A 319 4.25 23.29 8.23
C LEU A 319 2.81 23.14 8.72
N ILE A 320 2.52 22.09 9.50
CA ILE A 320 1.22 21.89 10.17
C ILE A 320 0.96 23.01 11.19
N GLU A 321 1.98 23.46 11.90
CA GLU A 321 1.88 24.59 12.82
C GLU A 321 1.61 25.92 12.10
N ALA A 322 2.21 26.12 10.92
CA ALA A 322 1.97 27.30 10.09
C ALA A 322 0.55 27.33 9.50
N TYR A 323 0.04 26.17 9.06
CA TYR A 323 -1.27 26.06 8.39
C TYR A 323 -2.21 25.05 9.09
N PRO A 324 -2.61 25.28 10.36
CA PRO A 324 -3.30 24.26 11.15
C PRO A 324 -4.71 23.97 10.65
N PHE A 325 -5.48 24.98 10.26
CA PHE A 325 -6.90 24.78 9.92
C PHE A 325 -7.11 24.26 8.51
N GLN A 326 -6.50 24.91 7.52
CA GLN A 326 -6.71 24.59 6.11
C GLN A 326 -5.72 23.55 5.58
N GLY A 327 -4.61 23.33 6.27
CA GLY A 327 -3.48 22.59 5.69
C GLY A 327 -2.94 23.30 4.47
N THR A 328 -2.06 22.61 3.74
CA THR A 328 -1.46 23.11 2.50
C THR A 328 -2.36 22.98 1.28
N GLY A 329 -3.46 22.22 1.39
CA GLY A 329 -4.35 21.87 0.29
C GLY A 329 -3.91 20.61 -0.44
N ASP A 330 -4.89 19.83 -0.91
CA ASP A 330 -4.64 18.60 -1.65
C ASP A 330 -3.89 18.90 -2.96
N GLY A 331 -2.79 18.19 -3.19
CA GLY A 331 -1.93 18.34 -4.38
C GLY A 331 -0.79 19.36 -4.25
N MET A 332 -0.82 20.25 -3.25
CA MET A 332 0.17 21.33 -3.08
C MET A 332 1.26 21.04 -2.04
N LEU A 333 1.30 19.81 -1.51
CA LEU A 333 2.22 19.43 -0.43
C LEU A 333 3.70 19.61 -0.80
N THR A 334 4.09 19.18 -2.00
CA THR A 334 5.49 19.29 -2.45
C THR A 334 5.93 20.74 -2.61
N GLN A 335 5.09 21.55 -3.25
CA GLN A 335 5.34 22.97 -3.45
C GLN A 335 5.44 23.71 -2.10
N SER A 336 4.49 23.49 -1.20
CA SER A 336 4.48 24.11 0.13
C SER A 336 5.68 23.67 0.96
N MET A 337 6.10 22.40 0.90
CA MET A 337 7.31 21.93 1.59
C MET A 337 8.58 22.60 1.04
N LEU A 338 8.71 22.75 -0.28
CA LEU A 338 9.87 23.42 -0.88
C LEU A 338 9.93 24.90 -0.50
N LEU A 339 8.82 25.62 -0.64
CA LEU A 339 8.74 27.04 -0.30
C LEU A 339 8.99 27.27 1.20
N PHE A 340 8.37 26.47 2.06
CA PHE A 340 8.56 26.55 3.51
C PHE A 340 10.00 26.20 3.93
N GLY A 341 10.63 25.24 3.24
CA GLY A 341 12.04 24.92 3.43
C GLY A 341 12.96 26.07 3.06
N LEU A 342 12.65 26.76 1.96
CA LEU A 342 13.39 27.92 1.50
C LEU A 342 13.26 29.11 2.46
N GLU A 343 12.05 29.41 2.92
CA GLU A 343 11.79 30.49 3.89
C GLU A 343 12.52 30.29 5.23
N ASN A 344 12.63 29.04 5.69
CA ASN A 344 13.25 28.70 6.96
C ASN A 344 14.73 28.27 6.86
N GLY A 345 15.34 28.35 5.67
CA GLY A 345 16.73 27.95 5.44
C GLY A 345 17.00 26.44 5.61
N GLN A 346 15.96 25.61 5.57
CA GLN A 346 16.01 24.16 5.68
C GLN A 346 15.55 23.51 4.36
N VAL A 347 16.27 23.79 3.26
CA VAL A 347 15.95 23.19 1.97
C VAL A 347 16.42 21.73 1.96
N LEU A 348 15.46 20.81 1.96
CA LEU A 348 15.74 19.38 1.93
C LEU A 348 16.05 18.92 0.50
N THR A 349 16.85 17.88 0.40
CA THR A 349 17.14 17.20 -0.87
C THR A 349 15.94 16.36 -1.30
N ILE A 350 14.91 17.01 -1.85
CA ILE A 350 13.83 16.32 -2.57
C ILE A 350 14.39 16.05 -3.97
N PRO A 351 14.72 14.81 -4.36
CA PRO A 351 13.84 13.63 -4.30
C PRO A 351 14.60 12.34 -3.83
N PRO A 352 14.09 11.56 -2.86
CA PRO A 352 12.87 10.78 -3.08
C PRO A 352 11.97 10.60 -1.83
N LEU A 353 12.27 11.25 -0.72
CA LEU A 353 11.62 10.95 0.56
C LEU A 353 10.34 11.77 0.74
N PHE A 354 9.21 11.14 0.42
CA PHE A 354 7.91 11.66 0.81
C PHE A 354 7.58 11.27 2.25
N PRO A 355 6.86 12.12 2.99
CA PRO A 355 6.43 11.78 4.34
C PRO A 355 5.56 10.53 4.41
N GLY A 356 5.52 9.96 5.61
CA GLY A 356 4.52 8.99 6.00
C GLY A 356 3.13 9.43 5.58
N TRP A 357 2.32 8.54 4.99
CA TRP A 357 0.93 8.80 4.62
C TRP A 357 0.23 9.67 5.65
N ALA A 358 0.22 9.25 6.93
CA ALA A 358 -0.61 9.86 7.95
C ALA A 358 -0.27 11.34 8.15
N ILE A 359 1.01 11.65 8.16
CA ILE A 359 1.52 13.01 8.33
C ILE A 359 1.26 13.84 7.09
N ALA A 360 1.42 13.24 5.89
CA ALA A 360 1.09 13.89 4.62
C ALA A 360 -0.39 14.32 4.56
N TRP A 361 -1.30 13.43 4.96
CA TRP A 361 -2.75 13.70 4.99
C TRP A 361 -3.12 14.80 6.01
N VAL A 362 -2.45 14.82 7.16
CA VAL A 362 -2.64 15.89 8.15
C VAL A 362 -2.07 17.21 7.63
N ALA A 363 -0.94 17.20 6.94
CA ALA A 363 -0.36 18.40 6.35
C ALA A 363 -1.24 18.98 5.23
N THR A 364 -1.85 18.14 4.38
CA THR A 364 -2.73 18.62 3.30
C THR A 364 -4.10 19.06 3.81
N GLY A 365 -4.73 18.30 4.70
CA GLY A 365 -6.10 18.56 5.16
C GLY A 365 -6.23 19.30 6.50
N GLY A 366 -5.12 19.52 7.21
CA GLY A 366 -5.09 20.23 8.49
C GLY A 366 -5.83 19.51 9.62
N VAL A 367 -6.39 20.32 10.53
CA VAL A 367 -7.07 19.88 11.76
C VAL A 367 -8.25 18.94 11.47
N SER A 368 -8.97 19.10 10.35
CA SER A 368 -10.13 18.25 10.05
C SER A 368 -9.73 16.78 9.86
N VAL A 369 -8.63 16.54 9.15
CA VAL A 369 -8.05 15.20 8.94
C VAL A 369 -7.43 14.66 10.23
N LEU A 370 -6.78 15.51 11.03
CA LEU A 370 -6.27 15.12 12.35
C LEU A 370 -7.41 14.63 13.25
N VAL A 371 -8.54 15.36 13.31
CA VAL A 371 -9.73 14.94 14.07
C VAL A 371 -10.29 13.63 13.52
N ALA A 372 -10.34 13.46 12.20
CA ALA A 372 -10.77 12.21 11.59
C ALA A 372 -9.89 11.02 12.00
N MET A 373 -8.57 11.18 12.01
CA MET A 373 -7.63 10.15 12.47
C MET A 373 -7.80 9.82 13.94
N ILE A 374 -7.97 10.84 14.80
CA ILE A 374 -8.25 10.63 16.23
C ILE A 374 -9.55 9.83 16.41
N ILE A 375 -10.60 10.14 15.65
CA ILE A 375 -11.85 9.37 15.69
C ILE A 375 -11.62 7.90 15.36
N VAL A 376 -10.84 7.61 14.30
CA VAL A 376 -10.52 6.23 13.90
C VAL A 376 -9.72 5.51 14.98
N ILE A 377 -8.69 6.15 15.55
CA ILE A 377 -7.85 5.58 16.60
C ILE A 377 -8.66 5.31 17.86
N VAL A 378 -9.45 6.28 18.32
CA VAL A 378 -10.30 6.16 19.51
C VAL A 378 -11.36 5.08 19.32
N ALA A 379 -12.03 5.03 18.16
CA ALA A 379 -13.02 4.01 17.88
C ALA A 379 -12.41 2.59 17.86
N THR A 380 -11.24 2.44 17.25
CA THR A 380 -10.49 1.17 17.23
C THR A 380 -10.00 0.78 18.63
N GLY A 381 -9.51 1.75 19.40
CA GLY A 381 -9.08 1.58 20.79
C GLY A 381 -10.22 1.14 21.71
N PHE A 382 -11.41 1.75 21.58
CA PHE A 382 -12.59 1.31 22.34
C PHE A 382 -12.99 -0.12 22.00
N ARG A 383 -12.89 -0.54 20.74
CA ARG A 383 -13.12 -1.95 20.36
C ARG A 383 -12.07 -2.86 20.98
N LEU A 384 -10.80 -2.46 20.97
CA LEU A 384 -9.72 -3.22 21.58
C LEU A 384 -9.92 -3.43 23.09
N ILE A 385 -10.32 -2.38 23.82
CA ILE A 385 -10.59 -2.44 25.25
C ILE A 385 -11.83 -3.31 25.55
N SER A 386 -12.84 -3.26 24.67
CA SER A 386 -14.05 -4.06 24.79
C SER A 386 -13.81 -5.56 24.53
N ALA A 387 -12.68 -5.94 23.95
CA ALA A 387 -12.35 -7.32 23.68
C ALA A 387 -12.10 -8.12 25.00
N PRO A 388 -12.27 -9.47 24.97
CA PRO A 388 -12.00 -10.32 26.13
C PRO A 388 -10.60 -10.10 26.71
N LYS A 389 -10.46 -10.03 28.05
CA LYS A 389 -9.23 -9.64 28.76
C LYS A 389 -7.97 -10.37 28.28
N GLY A 390 -8.06 -11.65 27.89
CA GLY A 390 -6.91 -12.44 27.43
C GLY A 390 -6.51 -12.24 25.97
N THR A 391 -7.37 -11.64 25.13
CA THR A 391 -7.10 -11.45 23.69
C THR A 391 -6.67 -10.03 23.33
N ARG A 392 -6.78 -9.06 24.25
CA ARG A 392 -6.53 -7.63 23.96
C ARG A 392 -5.13 -7.37 23.42
N LEU A 393 -4.14 -8.01 24.03
CA LEU A 393 -2.75 -7.71 23.74
C LEU A 393 -2.32 -8.29 22.38
N ILE A 394 -2.72 -9.52 22.05
CA ILE A 394 -2.50 -10.08 20.70
C ILE A 394 -3.20 -9.27 19.60
N LEU A 395 -4.39 -8.73 19.89
CA LEU A 395 -5.10 -7.84 18.97
C LEU A 395 -4.31 -6.54 18.76
N ALA A 396 -3.79 -5.92 19.83
CA ALA A 396 -2.90 -4.76 19.70
C ALA A 396 -1.68 -5.08 18.82
N THR A 397 -1.04 -6.23 19.02
CA THR A 397 0.14 -6.63 18.24
C THR A 397 -0.18 -6.84 16.75
N ILE A 398 -1.38 -7.30 16.40
CA ILE A 398 -1.78 -7.51 14.99
C ILE A 398 -2.02 -6.17 14.27
N ILE A 399 -2.58 -5.15 14.94
CA ILE A 399 -2.81 -3.82 14.32
C ILE A 399 -1.55 -2.96 14.29
N ALA A 400 -0.67 -3.09 15.28
CA ALA A 400 0.47 -2.19 15.46
C ALA A 400 1.34 -2.02 14.19
N PRO A 401 1.70 -3.09 13.44
CA PRO A 401 2.50 -2.91 12.24
C PRO A 401 1.80 -2.09 11.17
N SER A 402 0.47 -2.25 10.98
CA SER A 402 -0.28 -1.44 10.02
C SER A 402 -0.33 0.04 10.41
N LEU A 403 -0.37 0.36 11.70
CA LEU A 403 -0.31 1.75 12.17
C LEU A 403 1.10 2.35 12.01
N ILE A 404 2.15 1.56 12.30
CA ILE A 404 3.54 1.97 12.06
C ILE A 404 3.76 2.24 10.57
N ALA A 405 3.24 1.36 9.70
CA ALA A 405 3.31 1.52 8.26
C ALA A 405 2.70 2.84 7.76
N MET A 406 1.59 3.29 8.35
CA MET A 406 0.98 4.57 7.99
C MET A 406 1.89 5.77 8.30
N LEU A 407 2.81 5.63 9.27
CA LEU A 407 3.75 6.67 9.66
C LEU A 407 5.07 6.60 8.88
N THR A 408 5.48 5.40 8.45
CA THR A 408 6.78 5.19 7.80
C THR A 408 6.72 5.07 6.29
N THR A 409 5.59 4.65 5.71
CA THR A 409 5.46 4.48 4.26
C THR A 409 5.24 5.82 3.58
N SER A 410 6.11 6.15 2.62
CA SER A 410 6.03 7.37 1.83
C SER A 410 4.69 7.46 1.07
N TYR A 411 4.06 8.63 1.12
CA TYR A 411 2.76 8.89 0.47
C TYR A 411 2.73 8.54 -1.02
N SER A 412 3.82 8.81 -1.76
CA SER A 412 3.95 8.49 -3.18
C SER A 412 4.09 6.99 -3.49
N ALA A 413 4.53 6.19 -2.51
CA ALA A 413 4.69 4.74 -2.62
C ALA A 413 3.53 3.98 -1.92
N ALA A 414 2.42 4.65 -1.63
CA ALA A 414 1.32 4.07 -0.88
C ALA A 414 0.70 2.87 -1.63
N ASN A 415 1.03 1.66 -1.17
CA ASN A 415 0.46 0.42 -1.69
C ASN A 415 -0.99 0.27 -1.16
N PRO A 416 -2.01 0.25 -2.03
CA PRO A 416 -3.42 0.21 -1.61
C PRO A 416 -3.76 -1.07 -0.85
N ALA A 417 -2.97 -2.14 -1.03
CA ALA A 417 -3.13 -3.38 -0.29
C ALA A 417 -2.89 -3.20 1.22
N LEU A 418 -2.04 -2.25 1.65
CA LEU A 418 -1.81 -1.96 3.06
C LEU A 418 -3.04 -1.35 3.73
N THR A 419 -3.69 -0.41 3.05
CA THR A 419 -4.95 0.19 3.52
C THR A 419 -6.04 -0.85 3.64
N LEU A 420 -6.15 -1.72 2.63
CA LEU A 420 -7.14 -2.80 2.63
C LEU A 420 -6.82 -3.84 3.71
N LEU A 421 -5.53 -4.12 4.00
CA LEU A 421 -5.11 -4.94 5.14
C LEU A 421 -5.59 -4.33 6.46
N LEU A 422 -5.35 -3.04 6.69
CA LEU A 422 -5.83 -2.34 7.88
C LEU A 422 -7.35 -2.48 8.03
N ILE A 423 -8.11 -2.26 6.95
CA ILE A 423 -9.58 -2.38 6.98
C ILE A 423 -10.03 -3.80 7.30
N ILE A 424 -9.36 -4.82 6.77
CA ILE A 424 -9.66 -6.23 7.05
C ILE A 424 -9.39 -6.58 8.51
N VAL A 425 -8.29 -6.10 9.07
CA VAL A 425 -7.96 -6.29 10.49
C VAL A 425 -8.98 -5.57 11.37
N MET A 426 -9.34 -4.32 11.05
CA MET A 426 -10.38 -3.57 11.75
C MET A 426 -11.75 -4.27 11.68
N PHE A 427 -12.13 -4.80 10.52
CA PHE A 427 -13.34 -5.58 10.33
C PHE A 427 -13.34 -6.83 11.22
N TRP A 428 -12.20 -7.53 11.28
CA TRP A 428 -12.08 -8.71 12.12
C TRP A 428 -12.25 -8.37 13.62
N PHE A 429 -11.75 -7.21 14.08
CA PHE A 429 -11.89 -6.76 15.47
C PHE A 429 -13.34 -6.40 15.79
N ASP A 430 -14.01 -5.75 14.85
CA ASP A 430 -15.44 -5.43 14.96
C ASP A 430 -16.30 -6.70 15.00
N GLN A 431 -15.93 -7.77 14.29
CA GLN A 431 -16.59 -9.08 14.37
C GLN A 431 -16.42 -9.77 15.74
N LEU A 432 -15.31 -9.56 16.44
CA LEU A 432 -15.08 -10.15 17.77
C LEU A 432 -15.86 -9.45 18.88
N THR A 433 -16.16 -8.16 18.71
CA THR A 433 -16.65 -7.29 19.80
C THR A 433 -18.03 -6.70 19.54
N GLY A 434 -18.44 -6.60 18.27
CA GLY A 434 -19.64 -5.90 17.85
C GLY A 434 -20.90 -6.76 17.79
N ARG A 435 -22.00 -6.20 18.29
CA ARG A 435 -23.36 -6.66 17.95
C ARG A 435 -23.82 -5.92 16.70
N TYR A 436 -24.05 -6.66 15.62
CA TYR A 436 -24.53 -6.10 14.36
C TYR A 436 -26.01 -5.76 14.44
N LYS A 437 -26.35 -4.51 14.10
CA LYS A 437 -27.74 -4.08 13.92
C LYS A 437 -28.15 -4.34 12.47
N LYS A 438 -29.41 -4.76 12.27
CA LYS A 438 -29.98 -5.04 10.95
C LYS A 438 -31.10 -4.05 10.66
N VAL A 439 -31.03 -3.36 9.52
CA VAL A 439 -32.09 -2.47 9.03
C VAL A 439 -32.65 -3.05 7.74
N LYS A 440 -33.98 -3.03 7.57
CA LYS A 440 -34.60 -3.48 6.32
C LYS A 440 -34.46 -2.41 5.24
N VAL A 441 -34.12 -2.83 4.02
CA VAL A 441 -33.96 -1.95 2.85
C VAL A 441 -35.10 -2.21 1.86
N ALA A 442 -35.96 -1.20 1.65
CA ALA A 442 -37.16 -1.33 0.82
C ALA A 442 -36.86 -1.31 -0.70
N LYS A 443 -35.94 -0.44 -1.15
CA LYS A 443 -35.59 -0.28 -2.58
C LYS A 443 -34.16 -0.74 -2.84
N THR A 444 -34.00 -1.88 -3.51
CA THR A 444 -32.68 -2.49 -3.78
C THR A 444 -32.28 -2.52 -5.25
N ARG A 445 -33.20 -2.22 -6.17
CA ARG A 445 -32.92 -2.09 -7.62
C ARG A 445 -31.74 -1.14 -7.95
N PRO A 446 -31.63 0.08 -7.37
CA PRO A 446 -30.51 0.96 -7.71
C PRO A 446 -29.15 0.36 -7.31
N MET A 447 -29.08 -0.41 -6.23
CA MET A 447 -27.84 -1.08 -5.80
C MET A 447 -27.38 -2.12 -6.82
N VAL A 448 -28.31 -2.84 -7.46
CA VAL A 448 -27.99 -3.83 -8.50
C VAL A 448 -27.46 -3.15 -9.75
N TRP A 449 -28.13 -2.08 -10.18
CA TRP A 449 -27.72 -1.31 -11.37
C TRP A 449 -26.37 -0.66 -11.17
N PHE A 450 -26.16 -0.04 -10.00
CA PHE A 450 -24.87 0.51 -9.62
C PHE A 450 -23.78 -0.57 -9.56
N SER A 451 -24.07 -1.74 -8.98
CA SER A 451 -23.07 -2.83 -8.89
C SER A 451 -22.65 -3.33 -10.27
N ALA A 452 -23.59 -3.52 -11.19
CA ALA A 452 -23.31 -3.99 -12.54
C ALA A 452 -22.52 -2.95 -13.36
N THR A 453 -22.93 -1.67 -13.29
CA THR A 453 -22.25 -0.56 -13.98
C THR A 453 -20.87 -0.30 -13.41
N ALA A 454 -20.71 -0.27 -12.08
CA ALA A 454 -19.42 -0.07 -11.44
C ALA A 454 -18.44 -1.22 -11.77
N MET A 455 -18.90 -2.47 -11.77
CA MET A 455 -18.04 -3.62 -12.08
C MET A 455 -17.60 -3.61 -13.55
N THR A 456 -18.53 -3.34 -14.48
CA THR A 456 -18.22 -3.27 -15.91
C THR A 456 -17.32 -2.08 -16.25
N ALA A 457 -17.61 -0.89 -15.72
CA ALA A 457 -16.80 0.30 -15.91
C ALA A 457 -15.39 0.11 -15.33
N CYS A 458 -15.27 -0.43 -14.12
CA CYS A 458 -13.97 -0.68 -13.50
C CYS A 458 -13.16 -1.74 -14.27
N PHE A 459 -13.80 -2.83 -14.70
CA PHE A 459 -13.15 -3.85 -15.52
C PHE A 459 -12.61 -3.27 -16.84
N MET A 460 -13.43 -2.46 -17.53
CA MET A 460 -13.01 -1.79 -18.76
C MET A 460 -11.84 -0.83 -18.50
N LEU A 461 -11.92 0.01 -17.45
CA LEU A 461 -10.86 0.95 -17.08
C LEU A 461 -9.53 0.26 -16.74
N VAL A 462 -9.59 -0.86 -16.01
CA VAL A 462 -8.38 -1.58 -15.59
C VAL A 462 -7.74 -2.26 -16.79
N ILE A 463 -8.53 -2.92 -17.64
CA ILE A 463 -8.00 -3.53 -18.87
C ILE A 463 -7.41 -2.48 -19.80
N SER A 464 -8.12 -1.36 -20.02
CA SER A 464 -7.57 -0.28 -20.84
C SER A 464 -6.29 0.27 -20.25
N SER A 465 -6.21 0.47 -18.92
CA SER A 465 -5.00 0.95 -18.27
C SER A 465 -3.82 -0.01 -18.44
N VAL A 466 -4.04 -1.32 -18.31
CA VAL A 466 -2.97 -2.33 -18.50
C VAL A 466 -2.50 -2.36 -19.96
N LEU A 467 -3.42 -2.30 -20.92
CA LEU A 467 -3.08 -2.26 -22.34
C LEU A 467 -2.30 -0.99 -22.70
N ILE A 468 -2.71 0.16 -22.14
CA ILE A 468 -2.01 1.43 -22.32
C ILE A 468 -0.62 1.35 -21.69
N ALA A 469 -0.49 0.78 -20.48
CA ALA A 469 0.79 0.61 -19.81
C ALA A 469 1.77 -0.20 -20.66
N GLU A 470 1.32 -1.31 -21.23
CA GLU A 470 2.15 -2.15 -22.10
C GLU A 470 2.65 -1.38 -23.33
N GLN A 471 1.79 -0.56 -23.93
CA GLN A 471 2.16 0.24 -25.11
C GLN A 471 3.05 1.43 -24.75
N ALA A 472 2.85 2.05 -23.58
CA ALA A 472 3.64 3.18 -23.11
C ALA A 472 5.08 2.79 -22.77
N VAL A 473 5.30 1.56 -22.29
CA VAL A 473 6.64 1.05 -21.97
C VAL A 473 7.48 0.77 -23.23
N ARG A 474 6.86 0.60 -24.41
CA ARG A 474 7.58 0.34 -25.66
C ARG A 474 7.99 1.66 -26.34
N PRO A 475 9.29 2.02 -26.38
CA PRO A 475 9.74 3.26 -27.00
C PRO A 475 9.37 3.27 -28.51
N GLY A 476 8.74 4.36 -28.96
CA GLY A 476 8.37 4.57 -30.38
C GLY A 476 7.06 3.89 -30.85
N ALA A 477 6.36 3.12 -30.01
CA ALA A 477 5.16 2.37 -30.42
C ALA A 477 3.86 3.20 -30.43
N LEU A 478 3.83 4.33 -29.72
CA LEU A 478 2.66 5.19 -29.64
C LEU A 478 2.54 6.03 -30.93
N SER A 479 1.52 5.79 -31.75
CA SER A 479 1.16 6.66 -32.87
C SER A 479 0.36 7.87 -32.39
N ASP A 480 0.35 8.97 -33.14
CA ASP A 480 -0.41 10.18 -32.77
C ASP A 480 -1.92 9.92 -32.67
N ARG A 481 -2.42 8.95 -33.48
CA ARG A 481 -3.79 8.47 -33.38
C ARG A 481 -4.05 7.75 -32.05
N ALA A 482 -3.10 6.94 -31.58
CA ALA A 482 -3.21 6.23 -30.32
C ALA A 482 -3.19 7.20 -29.13
N LEU A 483 -2.34 8.23 -29.15
CA LEU A 483 -2.30 9.27 -28.11
C LEU A 483 -3.64 9.99 -27.95
N ASN A 484 -4.26 10.40 -29.06
CA ASN A 484 -5.57 11.05 -29.02
C ASN A 484 -6.68 10.15 -28.45
N ILE A 485 -6.63 8.84 -28.71
CA ILE A 485 -7.58 7.88 -28.16
C ILE A 485 -7.32 7.67 -26.66
N PHE A 486 -6.06 7.51 -26.26
CA PHE A 486 -5.68 7.23 -24.88
C PHE A 486 -5.86 8.41 -23.94
N ARG A 487 -5.91 9.64 -24.47
CA ARG A 487 -6.24 10.84 -23.69
C ARG A 487 -7.61 10.78 -23.01
N ILE A 488 -8.55 9.98 -23.54
CA ILE A 488 -9.89 9.80 -22.95
C ILE A 488 -9.81 9.02 -21.63
N HIS A 489 -8.71 8.29 -21.39
CA HIS A 489 -8.57 7.46 -20.20
C HIS A 489 -8.31 8.30 -18.94
N PRO A 490 -9.17 8.21 -17.90
CA PRO A 490 -9.07 9.08 -16.71
C PRO A 490 -7.74 8.98 -15.97
N TRP A 491 -7.15 7.79 -15.88
CA TRP A 491 -5.87 7.60 -15.17
C TRP A 491 -4.63 7.96 -16.00
N TRP A 492 -4.75 8.08 -17.33
CA TRP A 492 -3.61 8.31 -18.23
C TRP A 492 -3.59 9.71 -18.83
N GLN A 493 -4.57 10.55 -18.48
CA GLN A 493 -4.77 11.84 -19.12
C GLN A 493 -3.54 12.76 -18.98
N ASP A 494 -3.01 12.92 -17.77
CA ASP A 494 -1.87 13.82 -17.53
C ASP A 494 -0.60 13.34 -18.26
N TYR A 495 -0.30 12.04 -18.16
CA TYR A 495 0.84 11.44 -18.87
C TYR A 495 0.70 11.60 -20.39
N MET A 496 -0.47 11.33 -20.95
CA MET A 496 -0.72 11.40 -22.39
C MET A 496 -0.67 12.84 -22.91
N VAL A 497 -1.17 13.81 -22.15
CA VAL A 497 -1.06 15.24 -22.50
C VAL A 497 0.40 15.66 -22.50
N GLN A 498 1.18 15.30 -21.48
CA GLN A 498 2.60 15.63 -21.43
C GLN A 498 3.39 15.02 -22.59
N GLU A 499 3.11 13.76 -22.93
CA GLU A 499 3.78 13.06 -24.01
C GLU A 499 3.42 13.63 -25.39
N GLN A 500 2.16 14.04 -25.59
CA GLN A 500 1.73 14.72 -26.81
C GLN A 500 2.43 16.07 -26.98
N GLU A 501 2.42 16.91 -25.94
CA GLU A 501 3.08 18.22 -25.97
C GLU A 501 4.59 18.07 -26.22
N ARG A 502 5.23 17.06 -25.60
CA ARG A 502 6.65 16.74 -25.84
C ARG A 502 6.94 16.39 -27.30
N ARG A 503 6.04 15.66 -27.97
CA ARG A 503 6.19 15.30 -29.39
C ARG A 503 5.93 16.47 -30.32
N GLN A 504 4.90 17.26 -30.02
CA GLN A 504 4.64 18.50 -30.75
C GLN A 504 5.85 19.43 -30.66
N PHE A 505 6.45 19.56 -29.49
CA PHE A 505 7.70 20.29 -29.32
C PHE A 505 8.84 19.76 -30.21
N ILE A 506 9.08 18.43 -30.26
CA ILE A 506 10.12 17.86 -31.12
C ILE A 506 9.88 18.21 -32.61
N ASN A 507 8.62 18.15 -33.06
CA ASN A 507 8.26 18.54 -34.42
C ASN A 507 8.41 20.05 -34.64
N ASP A 508 8.03 20.86 -33.66
CA ASP A 508 8.10 22.32 -33.74
C ASP A 508 9.55 22.85 -33.71
N VAL A 509 10.46 22.14 -33.03
CA VAL A 509 11.91 22.37 -33.12
C VAL A 509 12.42 22.05 -34.51
N ALA A 510 11.93 20.98 -35.15
CA ALA A 510 12.30 20.65 -36.53
C ALA A 510 11.79 21.69 -37.55
N GLU A 511 10.70 22.41 -37.23
CA GLU A 511 10.12 23.47 -38.05
C GLU A 511 10.69 24.88 -37.75
N ASP A 512 11.60 25.02 -36.78
CA ASP A 512 12.25 26.28 -36.33
C ASP A 512 11.27 27.44 -36.05
N ASN A 513 10.08 27.13 -35.49
CA ASN A 513 9.07 28.14 -35.21
C ASN A 513 9.05 28.55 -33.73
N GLY A 514 9.75 29.64 -33.41
CA GLY A 514 9.88 30.15 -32.03
C GLY A 514 8.55 30.40 -31.28
N LYS A 515 7.45 30.72 -31.98
CA LYS A 515 6.14 30.93 -31.32
C LYS A 515 5.54 29.65 -30.77
N LYS A 516 5.79 28.50 -31.42
CA LYS A 516 5.28 27.21 -30.96
C LYS A 516 6.11 26.64 -29.81
N ILE A 517 7.42 26.87 -29.85
CA ILE A 517 8.31 26.58 -28.72
C ILE A 517 7.90 27.37 -27.47
N GLU A 518 7.46 28.63 -27.63
CA GLU A 518 6.93 29.43 -26.53
C GLU A 518 5.63 28.86 -25.92
N HIS A 519 4.74 28.28 -26.72
CA HIS A 519 3.55 27.58 -26.20
C HIS A 519 3.94 26.39 -25.32
N TYR A 520 4.90 25.58 -25.76
CA TYR A 520 5.41 24.46 -24.97
C TYR A 520 6.08 24.92 -23.67
N LEU A 521 6.84 26.02 -23.72
CA LEU A 521 7.42 26.64 -22.55
C LEU A 521 6.35 27.07 -21.54
N GLN A 522 5.27 27.72 -21.99
CA GLN A 522 4.16 28.13 -21.11
C GLN A 522 3.46 26.91 -20.49
N PHE A 523 3.24 25.86 -21.27
CA PHE A 523 2.69 24.59 -20.76
C PHE A 523 3.58 23.99 -19.66
N LYS A 524 4.90 23.90 -19.90
CA LYS A 524 5.86 23.37 -18.93
C LYS A 524 5.98 24.24 -17.69
N LEU A 525 5.99 25.57 -17.83
CA LEU A 525 5.98 26.50 -16.69
C LEU A 525 4.76 26.28 -15.80
N ASN A 526 3.57 26.14 -16.38
CA ASN A 526 2.35 25.85 -15.62
C ASN A 526 2.42 24.48 -14.93
N HIS A 527 3.02 23.47 -15.58
CA HIS A 527 3.20 22.15 -14.99
C HIS A 527 4.16 22.18 -13.80
N VAL A 528 5.34 22.78 -13.95
CA VAL A 528 6.36 22.87 -12.90
C VAL A 528 5.91 23.77 -11.74
N ALA A 529 5.09 24.79 -12.00
CA ALA A 529 4.48 25.58 -10.96
C ALA A 529 3.56 24.77 -10.03
N ARG A 530 2.92 23.71 -10.54
CA ARG A 530 2.04 22.81 -9.75
C ARG A 530 2.81 21.62 -9.17
N PHE A 531 3.67 21.01 -9.97
CA PHE A 531 4.48 19.85 -9.60
C PHE A 531 5.96 20.19 -9.78
N PRO A 532 6.56 20.88 -8.80
CA PRO A 532 7.95 21.28 -8.90
C PRO A 532 8.85 20.03 -8.84
N ASP A 533 9.64 19.85 -9.90
CA ASP A 533 10.63 18.77 -10.05
C ASP A 533 11.92 19.33 -10.65
N ALA A 534 13.06 18.84 -10.18
CA ALA A 534 14.37 19.26 -10.65
C ALA A 534 14.54 19.03 -12.16
N LYS A 535 14.06 17.89 -12.68
CA LYS A 535 14.10 17.63 -14.13
C LYS A 535 13.23 18.61 -14.92
N GLY A 536 12.06 18.95 -14.39
CA GLY A 536 11.18 19.94 -14.98
C GLY A 536 11.82 21.33 -15.06
N TYR A 537 12.50 21.77 -13.99
CA TYR A 537 13.24 23.03 -13.99
C TYR A 537 14.39 23.02 -15.01
N GLN A 538 15.17 21.93 -15.07
CA GLN A 538 16.24 21.77 -16.06
C GLN A 538 15.70 21.89 -17.50
N GLU A 539 14.58 21.22 -17.80
CA GLU A 539 13.93 21.31 -19.11
C GLU A 539 13.49 22.74 -19.45
N ILE A 540 12.91 23.48 -18.51
CA ILE A 540 12.49 24.88 -18.73
C ILE A 540 13.70 25.80 -18.93
N ILE A 541 14.78 25.59 -18.19
CA ILE A 541 16.05 26.33 -18.36
C ILE A 541 16.60 26.10 -19.76
N ASP A 542 16.64 24.85 -20.21
CA ASP A 542 17.10 24.50 -21.56
C ASP A 542 16.20 25.13 -22.64
N LEU A 543 14.86 25.05 -22.48
CA LEU A 543 13.89 25.66 -23.42
C LEU A 543 14.02 27.19 -23.50
N THR A 544 14.22 27.87 -22.37
CA THR A 544 14.38 29.32 -22.34
C THR A 544 15.69 29.79 -22.95
N MET A 545 16.76 29.00 -22.79
CA MET A 545 18.03 29.21 -23.48
C MET A 545 17.89 29.04 -25.00
N MET A 546 17.18 28.00 -25.47
CA MET A 546 16.91 27.78 -26.90
C MET A 546 16.13 28.95 -27.54
N LEU A 547 15.25 29.60 -26.78
CA LEU A 547 14.51 30.79 -27.22
C LEU A 547 15.32 32.09 -27.19
N GLY A 548 16.60 32.05 -26.80
CA GLY A 548 17.47 33.23 -26.70
C GLY A 548 17.15 34.17 -25.53
N ARG A 549 16.37 33.71 -24.54
CA ARG A 549 15.97 34.50 -23.36
C ARG A 549 16.92 34.25 -22.18
N GLU A 550 18.20 34.54 -22.36
CA GLU A 550 19.27 34.22 -21.40
C GLU A 550 19.00 34.77 -19.99
N GLN A 551 18.46 35.98 -19.87
CA GLN A 551 18.15 36.59 -18.56
C GLN A 551 17.08 35.81 -17.79
N HIS A 552 16.05 35.33 -18.48
CA HIS A 552 15.00 34.52 -17.86
C HIS A 552 15.51 33.13 -17.47
N ALA A 553 16.33 32.51 -18.33
CA ALA A 553 16.96 31.23 -18.03
C ALA A 553 17.84 31.31 -16.78
N LEU A 554 18.65 32.37 -16.63
CA LEU A 554 19.48 32.61 -15.45
C LEU A 554 18.63 32.86 -14.19
N GLN A 555 17.49 33.52 -14.31
CA GLN A 555 16.57 33.70 -13.19
C GLN A 555 15.97 32.37 -12.72
N LEU A 556 15.50 31.56 -13.67
CA LEU A 556 14.97 30.22 -13.39
C LEU A 556 16.03 29.29 -12.83
N GLN A 557 17.26 29.38 -13.32
CA GLN A 557 18.40 28.63 -12.78
C GLN A 557 18.67 29.01 -11.32
N LYS A 558 18.64 30.30 -10.98
CA LYS A 558 18.82 30.76 -9.60
C LYS A 558 17.70 30.24 -8.70
N GLU A 559 16.45 30.33 -9.14
CA GLU A 559 15.29 29.78 -8.42
C GLU A 559 15.43 28.26 -8.22
N ALA A 560 15.79 27.53 -9.27
CA ALA A 560 15.98 26.09 -9.23
C ALA A 560 17.11 25.67 -8.27
N ILE A 561 18.23 26.39 -8.26
CA ILE A 561 19.34 26.17 -7.32
C ILE A 561 18.89 26.42 -5.87
N MET A 562 18.06 27.44 -5.63
CA MET A 562 17.53 27.70 -4.29
C MET A 562 16.56 26.59 -3.83
N LEU A 563 15.72 26.08 -4.73
CA LEU A 563 14.73 25.03 -4.41
C LEU A 563 15.36 23.63 -4.33
N PHE A 564 16.37 23.35 -5.14
CA PHE A 564 16.99 22.02 -5.29
C PHE A 564 18.53 22.12 -5.23
N PRO A 565 19.12 22.42 -4.06
CA PRO A 565 20.56 22.67 -3.93
C PRO A 565 21.44 21.45 -4.25
N ALA A 566 20.89 20.24 -4.17
CA ALA A 566 21.61 19.00 -4.48
C ALA A 566 21.66 18.68 -5.99
N HIS A 567 20.87 19.38 -6.83
CA HIS A 567 20.88 19.14 -8.26
C HIS A 567 21.71 20.22 -8.96
N HIS A 568 22.60 19.79 -9.85
CA HIS A 568 23.37 20.71 -10.67
C HIS A 568 22.59 21.07 -11.92
N PHE A 569 22.20 22.35 -12.03
CA PHE A 569 21.51 22.88 -13.20
C PHE A 569 22.53 23.48 -14.16
N GLU A 570 22.80 22.78 -15.27
CA GLU A 570 23.69 23.25 -16.32
C GLU A 570 22.89 23.51 -17.60
N PRO A 571 22.77 24.77 -18.06
CA PRO A 571 22.06 25.06 -19.30
C PRO A 571 22.81 24.41 -20.47
N LYS A 572 22.13 23.54 -21.21
CA LYS A 572 22.69 22.97 -22.44
C LYS A 572 22.52 23.98 -23.57
N ARG A 573 23.65 24.44 -24.10
CA ARG A 573 23.70 25.34 -25.26
C ARG A 573 23.54 24.58 -26.58
#